data_AF-A0A2N3T5K6-F1
#
_entry.id   AF-A0A2N3T5K6-F1
#
_cell.length_a   1.000
_cell.length_b   1.000
_cell.length_c   1.000
_cell.angle_alpha   90.00
_cell.angle_beta   90.00
_cell.angle_gamma   90.00
#
_symmetry.space_group_name_H-M   'P 1'
#
loop_
_entity.id
_entity.type
_entity.pdbx_description
1 polymer ?
#
loop_
_entity_poly.entity_id
_entity_poly.type
_entity_poly.pdbx_seq_one_letter_code
_entity_poly.pdbx_strand_id
1 'polypeptide(L)'
;MKTSLIKCCAFILLCTVLSCTKDDDNPSTETPGTETPNEISITDEILKLVNEYRQNKGLAALTKNTTAEQLAADHTRYMISKGVINHDNFDAKFKTLQEKENATGMAENVANFYPDAQSVVTGWINSDGHRKNIEGNYTHTGIAAIKDESGRYYYTQIFYR
;
A
#
# COMPACT_ATOMS: atom_id res chain seq x y z
N MET A 1 81.89 13.18 20.80
CA MET A 1 83.05 12.91 19.93
C MET A 1 82.65 11.91 18.83
N LYS A 2 82.91 12.29 17.57
CA LYS A 2 83.11 11.47 16.36
C LYS A 2 81.88 10.67 15.84
N THR A 3 81.05 11.20 14.94
CA THR A 3 81.15 11.35 13.45
C THR A 3 81.13 10.03 12.64
N SER A 4 79.98 9.81 12.00
CA SER A 4 79.72 9.44 10.59
C SER A 4 80.48 8.28 9.95
N LEU A 5 79.73 7.34 9.33
CA LEU A 5 79.70 7.27 7.85
C LEU A 5 78.46 6.53 7.31
N ILE A 6 77.93 7.14 6.27
CA ILE A 6 76.79 6.82 5.39
C ILE A 6 77.07 5.56 4.55
N LYS A 7 76.02 4.77 4.27
CA LYS A 7 75.82 4.15 2.94
C LYS A 7 74.33 4.02 2.60
N CYS A 8 73.98 4.71 1.52
CA CYS A 8 72.71 4.67 0.82
C CYS A 8 72.29 3.26 0.42
N CYS A 9 70.99 2.99 0.48
CA CYS A 9 70.27 2.31 -0.58
C CYS A 9 68.81 2.78 -0.52
N ALA A 10 68.47 3.69 -1.43
CA ALA A 10 67.11 4.09 -1.71
C ALA A 10 66.36 2.93 -2.37
N PHE A 11 65.13 2.69 -1.96
CA PHE A 11 64.13 2.06 -2.82
C PHE A 11 62.85 2.88 -2.70
N ILE A 12 62.62 3.67 -3.73
CA ILE A 12 61.44 4.52 -3.94
C ILE A 12 60.33 3.59 -4.42
N LEU A 13 59.25 3.50 -3.66
CA LEU A 13 58.01 2.85 -4.10
C LEU A 13 57.29 3.82 -5.03
N LEU A 14 57.40 3.58 -6.33
CA LEU A 14 56.77 4.37 -7.39
C LEU A 14 55.32 3.93 -7.56
N CYS A 15 54.37 4.75 -7.09
CA CYS A 15 52.96 4.64 -7.40
C CYS A 15 52.73 5.07 -8.86
N THR A 16 52.50 4.12 -9.75
CA THR A 16 52.02 4.41 -11.11
C THR A 16 50.50 4.42 -11.13
N VAL A 17 49.93 5.62 -11.25
CA VAL A 17 48.52 5.82 -11.64
C VAL A 17 48.41 5.60 -13.15
N LEU A 18 47.72 4.54 -13.56
CA LEU A 18 47.24 4.39 -14.93
C LEU A 18 45.80 4.88 -14.99
N SER A 19 45.68 6.10 -15.51
CA SER A 19 44.46 6.70 -16.02
C SER A 19 43.91 5.85 -17.17
N CYS A 20 42.64 5.47 -17.09
CA CYS A 20 41.83 5.16 -18.25
C CYS A 20 40.45 5.78 -18.05
N THR A 21 40.19 6.79 -18.87
CA THR A 21 38.88 7.38 -19.13
C THR A 21 38.00 6.30 -19.78
N LYS A 22 36.71 6.28 -19.46
CA LYS A 22 35.71 5.71 -20.36
C LYS A 22 34.57 6.70 -20.43
N ASP A 23 34.34 7.14 -21.65
CA ASP A 23 33.38 8.14 -22.07
C ASP A 23 31.94 7.66 -21.83
N ASP A 24 31.08 8.63 -21.50
CA ASP A 24 29.62 8.53 -21.48
C ASP A 24 29.09 8.39 -22.91
N ASP A 25 28.28 7.35 -23.16
CA ASP A 25 27.20 7.36 -24.16
C ASP A 25 26.16 6.23 -23.86
N ASN A 26 24.93 6.65 -23.56
CA ASN A 26 23.67 5.95 -23.25
C ASN A 26 23.19 5.05 -24.45
N PRO A 27 22.36 3.96 -24.36
CA PRO A 27 21.16 3.85 -23.50
C PRO A 27 20.74 2.47 -22.93
N SER A 28 19.92 2.57 -21.87
CA SER A 28 18.92 1.61 -21.36
C SER A 28 19.35 0.16 -21.14
N THR A 29 19.44 -0.22 -19.86
CA THR A 29 19.17 -1.60 -19.44
C THR A 29 18.37 -1.55 -18.14
N GLU A 30 17.06 -1.33 -18.28
CA GLU A 30 16.11 -1.74 -17.27
C GLU A 30 16.30 -3.24 -17.07
N THR A 31 16.78 -3.63 -15.88
CA THR A 31 16.75 -5.04 -15.50
C THR A 31 15.31 -5.35 -15.10
N PRO A 32 14.63 -6.27 -15.81
CA PRO A 32 13.24 -6.61 -15.55
C PRO A 32 13.03 -7.07 -14.11
N GLY A 33 11.96 -6.56 -13.50
CA GLY A 33 11.48 -7.00 -12.21
C GLY A 33 11.36 -8.52 -12.17
N THR A 34 11.83 -9.11 -11.08
CA THR A 34 11.47 -10.47 -10.70
C THR A 34 9.97 -10.47 -10.41
N GLU A 35 9.15 -10.77 -11.42
CA GLU A 35 7.76 -11.14 -11.20
C GLU A 35 7.75 -12.51 -10.52
N THR A 36 7.62 -12.51 -9.20
CA THR A 36 7.22 -13.71 -8.46
C THR A 36 5.75 -14.00 -8.80
N PRO A 37 5.43 -15.18 -9.35
CA PRO A 37 4.03 -15.57 -9.58
C PRO A 37 3.31 -15.75 -8.23
N ASN A 38 2.13 -15.12 -8.10
CA ASN A 38 1.08 -15.39 -7.09
C ASN A 38 1.18 -14.76 -5.68
N GLU A 39 1.72 -13.56 -5.49
CA GLU A 39 1.41 -12.82 -4.25
C GLU A 39 0.01 -12.19 -4.39
N ILE A 40 -0.98 -12.72 -3.65
CA ILE A 40 -2.32 -12.12 -3.55
C ILE A 40 -2.17 -10.78 -2.83
N SER A 41 -2.71 -9.71 -3.41
CA SER A 41 -2.65 -8.41 -2.74
C SER A 41 -3.45 -8.43 -1.44
N ILE A 42 -3.01 -7.69 -0.42
CA ILE A 42 -3.74 -7.58 0.86
C ILE A 42 -5.19 -7.13 0.65
N THR A 43 -5.48 -6.34 -0.40
CA THR A 43 -6.85 -5.89 -0.70
C THR A 43 -7.72 -7.02 -1.29
N ASP A 44 -7.12 -7.91 -2.09
CA ASP A 44 -7.78 -9.14 -2.56
C ASP A 44 -8.08 -10.11 -1.41
N GLU A 45 -7.15 -10.26 -0.48
CA GLU A 45 -7.35 -11.08 0.71
C GLU A 45 -8.45 -10.52 1.63
N ILE A 46 -8.49 -9.19 1.84
CA ILE A 46 -9.58 -8.53 2.56
C ILE A 46 -10.93 -8.82 1.88
N LEU A 47 -11.03 -8.67 0.55
CA LEU A 47 -12.26 -8.94 -0.17
C LEU A 47 -12.70 -10.39 0.01
N LYS A 48 -11.76 -11.33 -0.13
CA LYS A 48 -12.02 -12.76 0.04
C LYS A 48 -12.61 -13.03 1.42
N LEU A 49 -11.97 -12.57 2.49
CA LEU A 49 -12.41 -12.78 3.88
C LEU A 49 -13.78 -12.13 4.17
N VAL A 50 -14.00 -10.91 3.66
CA VAL A 50 -15.30 -10.23 3.77
C VAL A 50 -16.40 -11.02 3.05
N ASN A 51 -16.12 -11.54 1.86
CA ASN A 51 -17.08 -12.32 1.10
C ASN A 51 -17.34 -13.71 1.71
N GLU A 52 -16.32 -14.37 2.26
CA GLU A 52 -16.48 -15.61 3.03
C GLU A 52 -17.39 -15.37 4.25
N TYR A 53 -17.16 -14.29 4.99
CA TYR A 53 -18.03 -13.89 6.10
C TYR A 53 -19.47 -13.66 5.64
N ARG A 54 -19.67 -12.87 4.57
CA ARG A 54 -20.99 -12.58 4.02
C ARG A 54 -21.71 -13.84 3.56
N GLN A 55 -21.03 -14.74 2.86
CA GLN A 55 -21.59 -16.03 2.42
C GLN A 55 -22.01 -16.90 3.61
N ASN A 56 -21.20 -16.97 4.67
CA ASN A 56 -21.54 -17.69 5.90
C ASN A 56 -22.79 -17.11 6.62
N LYS A 57 -23.16 -15.86 6.33
CA LYS A 57 -24.38 -15.20 6.81
C LYS A 57 -25.54 -15.27 5.82
N GLY A 58 -25.38 -15.94 4.68
CA GLY A 58 -26.38 -15.98 3.61
C GLY A 58 -26.55 -14.67 2.84
N LEU A 59 -25.54 -13.77 2.90
CA LEU A 59 -25.52 -12.51 2.18
C LEU A 59 -24.81 -12.67 0.84
N ALA A 60 -25.22 -11.88 -0.16
CA ALA A 60 -24.57 -11.86 -1.47
C ALA A 60 -23.12 -11.39 -1.38
N ALA A 61 -22.23 -11.96 -2.19
CA ALA A 61 -20.85 -11.49 -2.30
C ALA A 61 -20.80 -10.06 -2.89
N LEU A 62 -19.82 -9.28 -2.45
CA LEU A 62 -19.50 -7.96 -2.99
C LEU A 62 -18.61 -8.10 -4.23
N THR A 63 -18.90 -7.30 -5.25
CA THR A 63 -18.09 -7.17 -6.46
C THR A 63 -17.17 -5.97 -6.36
N LYS A 64 -15.92 -6.10 -6.82
CA LYS A 64 -15.01 -4.95 -6.91
C LYS A 64 -15.53 -3.91 -7.90
N ASN A 65 -15.36 -2.64 -7.57
CA ASN A 65 -15.61 -1.54 -8.48
C ASN A 65 -14.45 -0.53 -8.46
N THR A 66 -13.97 -0.17 -9.66
CA THR A 66 -12.80 0.69 -9.83
C THR A 66 -13.02 2.12 -9.32
N THR A 67 -14.22 2.69 -9.47
CA THR A 67 -14.54 4.01 -8.91
C THR A 67 -14.44 3.98 -7.38
N ALA A 68 -15.01 2.97 -6.74
CA ALA A 68 -14.93 2.82 -5.29
C ALA A 68 -13.48 2.54 -4.81
N GLU A 69 -12.69 1.77 -5.56
CA GLU A 69 -11.27 1.52 -5.24
C GLU A 69 -10.45 2.81 -5.28
N GLN A 70 -10.67 3.65 -6.30
CA GLN A 70 -10.01 4.95 -6.39
C GLN A 70 -10.36 5.85 -5.21
N LEU A 71 -11.65 5.95 -4.87
CA LEU A 71 -12.11 6.73 -3.71
C LEU A 71 -11.53 6.22 -2.38
N ALA A 72 -11.45 4.90 -2.21
CA ALA A 72 -10.85 4.29 -1.03
C ALA A 72 -9.33 4.59 -0.96
N ALA A 73 -8.62 4.56 -2.08
CA ALA A 73 -7.21 4.84 -2.15
C ALA A 73 -6.91 6.32 -1.84
N ASP A 74 -7.70 7.24 -2.38
CA ASP A 74 -7.57 8.67 -2.12
C ASP A 74 -7.87 9.01 -0.66
N HIS A 75 -8.91 8.40 -0.07
CA HIS A 75 -9.22 8.57 1.35
C HIS A 75 -8.12 7.97 2.26
N THR A 76 -7.56 6.82 1.88
CA THR A 76 -6.46 6.21 2.63
C THR A 76 -5.21 7.10 2.62
N ARG A 77 -4.85 7.67 1.46
CA ARG A 77 -3.76 8.66 1.36
C ARG A 77 -4.05 9.92 2.18
N TYR A 78 -5.31 10.37 2.19
CA TYR A 78 -5.73 11.50 3.01
C TYR A 78 -5.54 11.19 4.51
N MET A 79 -6.00 10.05 5.01
CA MET A 79 -5.81 9.64 6.41
C MET A 79 -4.32 9.54 6.77
N ILE A 80 -3.49 8.99 5.89
CA ILE A 80 -2.03 8.96 6.07
C ILE A 80 -1.47 10.38 6.21
N SER A 81 -1.87 11.31 5.34
CA SER A 81 -1.43 12.71 5.39
C SER A 81 -1.85 13.44 6.67
N LYS A 82 -2.94 13.00 7.31
CA LYS A 82 -3.44 13.53 8.58
C LYS A 82 -2.87 12.80 9.80
N GLY A 83 -2.27 11.62 9.61
CA GLY A 83 -1.82 10.76 10.70
C GLY A 83 -2.95 10.22 11.59
N VAL A 84 -4.20 10.24 11.13
CA VAL A 84 -5.38 9.83 11.91
C VAL A 84 -6.46 9.24 11.01
N ILE A 85 -7.14 8.19 11.49
CA ILE A 85 -8.32 7.63 10.82
C ILE A 85 -9.53 8.56 10.99
N ASN A 86 -10.33 8.72 9.94
CA ASN A 86 -11.52 9.56 9.94
C ASN A 86 -12.47 9.16 8.80
N HIS A 87 -13.66 9.75 8.82
CA HIS A 87 -14.68 9.59 7.76
C HIS A 87 -14.88 10.89 6.96
N ASP A 88 -13.85 11.75 6.88
CA ASP A 88 -13.96 13.01 6.15
C ASP A 88 -14.33 12.77 4.68
N ASN A 89 -14.93 13.79 4.07
CA ASN A 89 -15.35 13.77 2.68
C ASN A 89 -16.33 12.63 2.33
N PHE A 90 -17.02 12.03 3.31
CA PHE A 90 -18.02 10.97 3.09
C PHE A 90 -19.06 11.38 2.03
N ASP A 91 -19.67 12.55 2.19
CA ASP A 91 -20.69 13.04 1.25
C ASP A 91 -20.14 13.28 -0.16
N ALA A 92 -18.89 13.73 -0.28
CA ALA A 92 -18.25 13.95 -1.58
C ALA A 92 -17.93 12.61 -2.28
N LYS A 93 -17.47 11.60 -1.53
CA LYS A 93 -17.28 10.24 -2.05
C LYS A 93 -18.62 9.65 -2.49
N PHE A 94 -19.68 9.81 -1.69
CA PHE A 94 -21.00 9.31 -2.05
C PHE A 94 -21.58 10.01 -3.28
N LYS A 95 -21.45 11.34 -3.39
CA LYS A 95 -21.83 12.10 -4.58
C LYS A 95 -21.10 11.60 -5.84
N THR A 96 -19.81 11.27 -5.72
CA THR A 96 -19.05 10.69 -6.83
C THR A 96 -19.61 9.34 -7.27
N LEU A 97 -19.98 8.47 -6.33
CA LEU A 97 -20.62 7.18 -6.64
C LEU A 97 -22.04 7.34 -7.19
N GLN A 98 -22.80 8.33 -6.74
CA GLN A 98 -24.10 8.68 -7.34
C GLN A 98 -23.94 9.07 -8.81
N GLU A 99 -22.96 9.91 -9.12
CA GLU A 99 -22.74 10.43 -10.47
C GLU A 99 -22.15 9.39 -11.44
N LYS A 100 -21.24 8.53 -10.95
CA LYS A 100 -20.50 7.59 -11.81
C LYS A 100 -21.08 6.18 -11.85
N GLU A 101 -21.71 5.74 -10.75
CA GLU A 101 -22.14 4.36 -10.56
C GLU A 101 -23.65 4.25 -10.27
N ASN A 102 -24.38 5.38 -10.29
CA ASN A 102 -25.80 5.46 -9.91
C ASN A 102 -26.09 4.93 -8.50
N ALA A 103 -25.13 5.07 -7.58
CA ALA A 103 -25.27 4.56 -6.22
C ALA A 103 -26.44 5.22 -5.47
N THR A 104 -27.22 4.41 -4.75
CA THR A 104 -28.36 4.84 -3.92
C THR A 104 -28.08 4.70 -2.43
N GLY A 105 -26.99 4.04 -2.05
CA GLY A 105 -26.51 3.99 -0.68
C GLY A 105 -25.03 3.67 -0.61
N MET A 106 -24.37 4.16 0.45
CA MET A 106 -22.94 3.93 0.72
C MET A 106 -22.71 3.62 2.21
N ALA A 107 -21.65 2.87 2.50
CA ALA A 107 -21.04 2.79 3.83
C ALA A 107 -19.51 2.78 3.71
N GLU A 108 -18.83 3.04 4.84
CA GLU A 108 -17.37 3.08 4.90
C GLU A 108 -16.87 2.44 6.19
N ASN A 109 -15.88 1.55 6.05
CA ASN A 109 -15.04 1.09 7.15
C ASN A 109 -13.64 1.68 6.97
N VAL A 110 -13.05 2.16 8.07
CA VAL A 110 -11.65 2.58 8.11
C VAL A 110 -10.92 1.87 9.23
N ALA A 111 -9.62 1.70 9.09
CA ALA A 111 -8.76 1.16 10.15
C ALA A 111 -7.30 1.58 9.90
N ASN A 112 -6.45 1.43 10.90
CA ASN A 112 -5.00 1.52 10.75
C ASN A 112 -4.30 0.53 11.69
N PHE A 113 -3.02 0.32 11.45
CA PHE A 113 -2.08 -0.42 12.32
C PHE A 113 -2.33 -1.93 12.48
N TYR A 114 -3.33 -2.48 11.78
CA TYR A 114 -3.41 -3.92 11.55
C TYR A 114 -2.29 -4.34 10.59
N PRO A 115 -1.59 -5.46 10.85
CA PRO A 115 -0.47 -5.89 10.01
C PRO A 115 -0.90 -6.61 8.72
N ASP A 116 -2.11 -7.20 8.71
CA ASP A 116 -2.56 -8.11 7.66
C ASP A 116 -4.09 -8.06 7.44
N ALA A 117 -4.57 -8.73 6.39
CA ALA A 117 -5.98 -8.78 6.02
C ALA A 117 -6.86 -9.47 7.09
N GLN A 118 -6.37 -10.58 7.66
CA GLN A 118 -7.10 -11.36 8.65
C GLN A 118 -7.43 -10.52 9.89
N SER A 119 -6.44 -9.80 10.42
CA SER A 119 -6.55 -9.01 11.63
C SER A 119 -7.45 -7.79 11.41
N VAL A 120 -7.36 -7.08 10.29
CA VAL A 120 -8.26 -5.93 10.00
C VAL A 120 -9.70 -6.38 9.79
N VAL A 121 -9.94 -7.46 9.05
CA VAL A 121 -11.30 -7.98 8.83
C VAL A 121 -11.90 -8.50 10.14
N THR A 122 -11.12 -9.18 10.97
CA THR A 122 -11.54 -9.59 12.32
C THR A 122 -11.89 -8.38 13.18
N GLY A 123 -11.08 -7.33 13.13
CA GLY A 123 -11.33 -6.06 13.83
C GLY A 123 -12.64 -5.40 13.38
N TRP A 124 -12.92 -5.37 12.08
CA TRP A 124 -14.19 -4.86 11.57
C TRP A 124 -15.38 -5.73 11.97
N ILE A 125 -15.28 -7.07 11.88
CA ILE A 125 -16.37 -7.96 12.30
C ILE A 125 -16.66 -7.85 13.80
N ASN A 126 -15.65 -7.60 14.64
CA ASN A 126 -15.86 -7.47 16.09
C ASN A 126 -16.41 -6.09 16.51
N SER A 127 -16.41 -5.09 15.62
CA SER A 127 -17.00 -3.77 15.86
C SER A 127 -18.44 -3.74 15.34
N ASP A 128 -19.42 -3.43 16.21
CA ASP A 128 -20.83 -3.39 15.82
C ASP A 128 -21.11 -2.46 14.63
N GLY A 129 -20.47 -1.30 14.57
CA GLY A 129 -20.63 -0.35 13.47
C GLY A 129 -20.06 -0.89 12.15
N HIS A 130 -18.82 -1.39 12.19
CA HIS A 130 -18.15 -1.91 11.01
C HIS A 130 -18.77 -3.21 10.49
N ARG A 131 -19.22 -4.08 11.41
CA ARG A 131 -19.95 -5.32 11.09
C ARG A 131 -21.27 -5.02 10.40
N LYS A 132 -22.04 -4.01 10.87
CA LYS A 132 -23.28 -3.57 10.21
C LYS A 132 -23.04 -3.12 8.77
N ASN A 133 -21.91 -2.45 8.49
CA ASN A 133 -21.55 -2.06 7.13
C ASN A 133 -21.25 -3.30 6.26
N ILE A 134 -20.47 -4.25 6.78
CA ILE A 134 -20.16 -5.53 6.10
C ILE A 134 -21.42 -6.35 5.84
N GLU A 135 -22.40 -6.32 6.74
CA GLU A 135 -23.68 -7.05 6.61
C GLU A 135 -24.74 -6.26 5.83
N GLY A 136 -24.43 -5.01 5.46
CA GLY A 136 -25.36 -4.14 4.77
C GLY A 136 -25.77 -4.66 3.39
N ASN A 137 -26.94 -4.20 2.93
CA ASN A 137 -27.44 -4.45 1.58
C ASN A 137 -26.63 -3.63 0.56
N TYR A 138 -25.42 -4.10 0.28
CA TYR A 138 -24.50 -3.54 -0.69
C TYR A 138 -24.13 -4.62 -1.71
N THR A 139 -23.82 -4.18 -2.93
CA THR A 139 -23.51 -5.06 -4.07
C THR A 139 -22.07 -4.90 -4.54
N HIS A 140 -21.48 -3.72 -4.30
CA HIS A 140 -20.14 -3.39 -4.76
C HIS A 140 -19.26 -2.88 -3.61
N THR A 141 -17.94 -2.99 -3.79
CA THR A 141 -16.96 -2.49 -2.85
C THR A 141 -15.69 -1.99 -3.53
N GLY A 142 -15.00 -1.07 -2.86
CA GLY A 142 -13.64 -0.68 -3.17
C GLY A 142 -12.79 -0.71 -1.91
N ILE A 143 -11.58 -1.26 -2.01
CA ILE A 143 -10.70 -1.48 -0.86
C ILE A 143 -9.33 -0.89 -1.17
N ALA A 144 -8.78 -0.16 -0.22
CA ALA A 144 -7.40 0.29 -0.24
C ALA A 144 -6.71 -0.06 1.08
N ALA A 145 -5.44 -0.47 0.96
CA ALA A 145 -4.53 -0.71 2.06
C ALA A 145 -3.17 -0.11 1.68
N ILE A 146 -2.78 0.98 2.34
CA ILE A 146 -1.58 1.75 1.98
C ILE A 146 -0.73 1.94 3.24
N LYS A 147 0.58 1.72 3.14
CA LYS A 147 1.51 1.92 4.25
C LYS A 147 1.87 3.41 4.40
N ASP A 148 1.96 3.89 5.64
CA ASP A 148 2.62 5.14 5.96
C ASP A 148 4.16 5.00 5.85
N GLU A 149 4.90 6.09 6.08
CA GLU A 149 6.37 6.11 6.04
C GLU A 149 7.02 5.18 7.08
N SER A 150 6.28 4.81 8.13
CA SER A 150 6.71 3.85 9.16
C SER A 150 6.38 2.40 8.79
N GLY A 151 5.84 2.16 7.59
CA GLY A 151 5.48 0.83 7.10
C GLY A 151 4.17 0.28 7.66
N ARG A 152 3.36 1.10 8.35
CA ARG A 152 2.09 0.67 8.96
C ARG A 152 0.93 0.93 8.02
N TYR A 153 0.03 -0.04 7.88
CA TYR A 153 -1.13 0.11 7.00
C TYR A 153 -2.18 1.07 7.57
N TYR A 154 -2.78 1.83 6.65
CA TYR A 154 -4.10 2.43 6.75
C TYR A 154 -5.02 1.73 5.75
N TYR A 155 -6.29 1.61 6.11
CA TYR A 155 -7.29 0.86 5.36
C TYR A 155 -8.53 1.71 5.17
N THR A 156 -9.09 1.67 3.95
CA THR A 156 -10.45 2.12 3.67
C THR A 156 -11.16 1.02 2.88
N GLN A 157 -12.38 0.67 3.31
CA GLN A 157 -13.30 -0.14 2.53
C GLN A 157 -14.61 0.63 2.34
N ILE A 158 -14.95 0.91 1.09
CA ILE A 158 -16.20 1.54 0.69
C ILE A 158 -17.15 0.45 0.22
N PHE A 159 -18.42 0.55 0.60
CA PHE A 159 -19.52 -0.31 0.14
C PHE A 159 -20.55 0.56 -0.56
N TYR A 160 -21.16 0.09 -1.65
CA TYR A 160 -22.31 0.78 -2.25
C TYR A 160 -23.29 -0.17 -2.95
N ARG A 161 -24.49 0.33 -3.24
CA ARG A 161 -25.53 -0.31 -4.07
C ARG A 161 -26.27 0.68 -4.92
#